data_AF-A0A0N0JZ64-F1
#
_entry.id   AF-A0A0N0JZ64-F1
#
_cell.length_a   1.000
_cell.length_b   1.000
_cell.length_c   1.000
_cell.angle_alpha   90.00
_cell.angle_beta   90.00
_cell.angle_gamma   90.00
#
_symmetry.space_group_name_H-M   'P 1'
#
loop_
_entity.id
_entity.type
_entity.pdbx_description
1 polymer ?
#
loop_
_entity_poly.entity_id
_entity_poly.type
_entity_poly.pdbx_seq_one_letter_code
_entity_poly.pdbx_strand_id
1 'polypeptide(L)'
;MTSITLTGVPAATQSPEARLGRAAIVAGYLALVVIYLGFGLSKFTPEEAAGLVGIVKPSPFLGWVYGVASPEAFSRVLGVIELSIGALIAARLVAPRLAFFGGLLSAGLFLMTQSMLLSTPGALDLSKGLLYVVGGAGQFLLKDAGLFAVSLLIASEALAASKRR
;
A
#
# COMPACT_ATOMS: atom_id res chain seq x y z
N MET A 1 0.17 24.74 -30.28
CA MET A 1 -1.13 24.53 -29.60
C MET A 1 -0.92 24.76 -28.11
N THR A 2 -1.31 25.96 -27.67
CA THR A 2 -1.04 26.52 -26.35
C THR A 2 -2.07 25.99 -25.36
N SER A 3 -1.68 25.13 -24.43
CA SER A 3 -2.59 24.68 -23.36
C SER A 3 -2.66 25.76 -22.28
N ILE A 4 -3.83 26.39 -22.17
CA ILE A 4 -4.14 27.45 -21.23
C ILE A 4 -4.21 26.87 -19.82
N THR A 5 -3.41 27.45 -18.93
CA THR A 5 -3.48 27.27 -17.47
C THR A 5 -4.85 27.72 -16.95
N LEU A 6 -5.62 26.80 -16.34
CA LEU A 6 -6.82 27.16 -15.57
C LEU A 6 -6.57 26.93 -14.08
N THR A 7 -5.85 27.87 -13.48
CA THR A 7 -5.93 28.14 -12.05
C THR A 7 -7.23 28.90 -11.79
N GLY A 8 -8.23 28.27 -11.16
CA GLY A 8 -9.32 29.00 -10.50
C GLY A 8 -10.75 28.82 -11.02
N VAL A 9 -11.12 27.69 -11.59
CA VAL A 9 -12.53 27.39 -11.91
C VAL A 9 -13.28 26.94 -10.62
N PRO A 10 -14.34 27.64 -10.16
CA PRO A 10 -15.15 27.23 -9.01
C PRO A 10 -15.63 25.78 -9.15
N ALA A 11 -15.82 25.05 -8.04
CA ALA A 11 -16.24 23.64 -8.08
C ALA A 11 -17.53 23.41 -8.91
N ALA A 12 -18.38 24.45 -9.02
CA ALA A 12 -19.63 24.46 -9.81
C ALA A 12 -19.43 24.31 -11.33
N THR A 13 -18.26 24.64 -11.88
CA THR A 13 -17.98 24.71 -13.33
C THR A 13 -17.08 23.59 -13.87
N GLN A 14 -16.77 22.57 -13.05
CA GLN A 14 -16.01 21.39 -13.49
C GLN A 14 -16.91 20.34 -14.16
N SER A 15 -16.43 19.72 -15.24
CA SER A 15 -17.13 18.60 -15.89
C SER A 15 -17.30 17.42 -14.90
N PRO A 16 -18.35 16.59 -15.07
CA PRO A 16 -18.55 15.40 -14.23
C PRO A 16 -17.32 14.50 -14.12
N GLU A 17 -16.58 14.33 -15.23
CA GLU A 17 -15.33 13.56 -15.29
C GLU A 17 -14.23 14.14 -14.38
N ALA A 18 -14.04 15.46 -14.38
CA ALA A 18 -13.05 16.12 -13.54
C ALA A 18 -13.40 15.97 -12.04
N ARG A 19 -14.70 16.04 -11.70
CA ARG A 19 -15.18 15.81 -10.33
C ARG A 19 -14.93 14.37 -9.88
N LEU A 20 -15.27 13.39 -10.73
CA LEU A 20 -15.03 11.98 -10.46
C LEU A 20 -13.55 11.67 -10.29
N GLY A 21 -12.69 12.18 -11.19
CA GLY A 21 -11.24 12.00 -11.09
C GLY A 21 -10.66 12.55 -9.78
N ARG A 22 -11.11 13.75 -9.36
CA ARG A 22 -10.69 14.32 -8.07
C ARG A 22 -11.20 13.48 -6.89
N ALA A 23 -12.44 13.02 -6.94
CA ALA A 23 -13.00 12.18 -5.90
C ALA A 23 -12.26 10.84 -5.79
N ALA A 24 -11.91 10.21 -6.92
CA ALA A 24 -11.14 8.96 -6.96
C ALA A 24 -9.75 9.11 -6.36
N ILE A 25 -9.05 10.22 -6.67
CA ILE A 25 -7.74 10.52 -6.07
C ILE A 25 -7.87 10.66 -4.55
N VAL A 26 -8.82 11.47 -4.07
CA VAL A 26 -9.04 11.67 -2.64
C VAL A 26 -9.39 10.34 -1.95
N ALA A 27 -10.28 9.55 -2.55
CA ALA A 27 -10.65 8.23 -2.05
C ALA A 27 -9.43 7.30 -1.95
N GLY A 28 -8.54 7.31 -2.94
CA GLY A 28 -7.30 6.53 -2.91
C GLY A 28 -6.39 6.91 -1.74
N TYR A 29 -6.15 8.21 -1.52
CA TYR A 29 -5.36 8.69 -0.38
C TYR A 29 -5.98 8.25 0.95
N LEU A 30 -7.29 8.47 1.13
CA LEU A 30 -7.99 8.09 2.34
C LEU A 30 -7.96 6.58 2.58
N ALA A 31 -8.16 5.78 1.52
CA ALA A 31 -8.10 4.33 1.59
C ALA A 31 -6.72 3.86 2.08
N LEU A 32 -5.63 4.33 1.48
CA LEU A 32 -4.28 3.95 1.91
C LEU A 32 -4.01 4.39 3.35
N VAL A 33 -4.40 5.61 3.75
CA VAL A 33 -4.19 6.08 5.12
C VAL A 33 -4.93 5.20 6.13
N VAL A 34 -6.21 4.89 5.88
CA VAL A 34 -7.01 4.03 6.76
C VAL A 34 -6.43 2.62 6.83
N ILE A 35 -6.02 2.06 5.69
CA ILE A 35 -5.38 0.73 5.63
C ILE A 35 -4.08 0.71 6.43
N TYR A 36 -3.19 1.70 6.23
CA TYR A 36 -1.92 1.77 6.96
C TYR A 36 -2.10 1.99 8.46
N LEU A 37 -3.11 2.77 8.87
CA LEU A 37 -3.46 2.90 10.28
C LEU A 37 -3.96 1.57 10.85
N GLY A 38 -4.85 0.88 10.15
CA GLY A 38 -5.39 -0.41 10.58
C GLY A 38 -4.32 -1.50 10.68
N PHE A 39 -3.56 -1.71 9.61
CA PHE A 39 -2.48 -2.72 9.57
C PHE A 39 -1.37 -2.35 10.55
N GLY A 40 -0.91 -1.10 10.52
CA GLY A 40 0.19 -0.66 11.37
C GLY A 40 -0.13 -0.80 12.87
N LEU A 41 -1.36 -0.49 13.29
CA LEU A 41 -1.78 -0.69 14.68
C LEU A 41 -1.90 -2.16 15.06
N SER A 42 -2.37 -3.03 14.15
CA SER A 42 -2.48 -4.47 14.45
C SER A 42 -1.12 -5.14 14.66
N LYS A 43 -0.04 -4.62 14.05
CA LYS A 43 1.33 -5.14 14.21
C LYS A 43 1.88 -5.13 15.64
N PHE A 44 1.23 -4.43 16.56
CA PHE A 44 1.62 -4.39 17.96
C PHE A 44 1.00 -5.50 18.83
N THR A 45 0.23 -6.42 18.23
CA THR A 45 -0.39 -7.55 18.94
C THR A 45 0.40 -8.87 18.76
N PRO A 46 0.39 -9.77 19.77
CA PRO A 46 1.02 -11.08 19.65
C PRO A 46 0.41 -11.97 18.56
N GLU A 47 -0.91 -11.87 18.35
CA GLU A 47 -1.63 -12.66 17.36
C GLU A 47 -1.16 -12.35 15.95
N GLU A 48 -0.94 -11.06 15.66
CA GLU A 48 -0.44 -10.60 14.37
C GLU A 48 1.01 -11.06 14.15
N ALA A 49 1.86 -10.98 15.18
CA ALA A 49 3.24 -11.46 15.12
C ALA A 49 3.32 -12.97 14.80
N ALA A 50 2.45 -13.77 15.42
CA ALA A 50 2.36 -15.21 15.14
C ALA A 50 1.85 -15.48 13.71
N GLY A 51 0.85 -14.72 13.24
CA GLY A 51 0.28 -14.83 11.90
C GLY A 51 1.30 -14.56 10.78
N LEU A 52 2.27 -13.67 11.01
CA LEU A 52 3.31 -13.34 10.03
C LEU A 52 4.36 -14.43 9.84
N VAL A 53 4.56 -15.35 10.81
CA VAL A 53 5.64 -16.33 10.74
C VAL A 53 5.51 -17.23 9.51
N GLY A 54 4.30 -17.72 9.23
CA GLY A 54 4.03 -18.61 8.10
C GLY A 54 4.22 -17.97 6.73
N ILE A 55 4.12 -16.64 6.64
CA ILE A 55 4.23 -15.88 5.40
C ILE A 55 5.67 -15.38 5.20
N VAL A 56 6.32 -14.89 6.27
CA VAL A 56 7.64 -14.26 6.21
C VAL A 56 8.76 -15.27 6.17
N LYS A 57 8.67 -16.37 6.93
CA LYS A 57 9.74 -17.40 6.98
C LYS A 57 10.09 -18.01 5.61
N PRO A 58 9.12 -18.35 4.73
CA PRO A 58 9.44 -18.83 3.39
C PRO A 58 9.75 -17.71 2.38
N SER A 59 9.73 -16.43 2.77
CA SER A 59 9.96 -15.30 1.86
C SER A 59 11.39 -15.30 1.32
N PRO A 60 11.60 -15.08 0.00
CA PRO A 60 12.94 -15.00 -0.59
C PRO A 60 13.76 -13.81 -0.09
N PHE A 61 13.10 -12.74 0.36
CA PHE A 61 13.77 -11.51 0.79
C PHE A 61 13.83 -11.36 2.31
N LEU A 62 12.86 -11.91 3.05
CA LEU A 62 12.72 -11.72 4.49
C LEU A 62 12.83 -13.01 5.31
N GLY A 63 13.01 -14.18 4.69
CA GLY A 63 13.06 -15.47 5.39
C GLY A 63 14.17 -15.57 6.44
N TRP A 64 15.23 -14.77 6.32
CA TRP A 64 16.35 -14.70 7.26
C TRP A 64 16.05 -13.87 8.53
N VAL A 65 15.01 -13.03 8.53
CA VAL A 65 14.79 -12.03 9.59
C VAL A 65 14.59 -12.66 10.96
N TYR A 66 13.95 -13.83 11.01
CA TYR A 66 13.73 -14.57 12.25
C TYR A 66 14.98 -15.28 12.79
N GLY A 67 16.09 -15.24 12.05
CA GLY A 67 17.41 -15.63 12.57
C GLY A 67 18.09 -14.53 13.40
N VAL A 68 17.63 -13.28 13.29
CA VAL A 68 18.24 -12.11 13.97
C VAL A 68 17.26 -11.32 14.85
N ALA A 69 15.95 -11.47 14.65
CA ALA A 69 14.91 -10.78 15.39
C ALA A 69 13.78 -11.77 15.76
N SER A 70 13.11 -11.52 16.88
CA SER A 70 11.91 -12.30 17.23
C SER A 70 10.73 -11.92 16.33
N PRO A 71 9.71 -12.80 16.18
CA PRO A 71 8.49 -12.46 15.46
C PRO A 71 7.82 -11.18 15.95
N GLU A 72 7.80 -10.95 17.27
CA GLU A 72 7.21 -9.76 17.89
C GLU A 72 8.03 -8.51 17.57
N ALA A 73 9.35 -8.61 17.61
CA ALA A 73 10.23 -7.50 17.26
C ALA A 73 10.08 -7.10 15.79
N PHE A 74 10.09 -8.09 14.88
CA PHE A 74 9.84 -7.87 13.47
C PHE A 74 8.47 -7.24 13.21
N SER A 75 7.42 -7.78 13.83
CA SER A 75 6.05 -7.26 13.70
C SER A 75 5.98 -5.79 14.12
N ARG A 76 6.50 -5.44 15.30
CA ARG A 76 6.50 -4.04 15.79
C ARG A 76 7.26 -3.09 14.86
N VAL A 77 8.42 -3.50 14.34
CA VAL A 77 9.19 -2.70 13.37
C VAL A 77 8.38 -2.48 12.09
N LEU A 78 7.74 -3.54 11.56
CA LEU A 78 6.86 -3.43 10.41
C LEU A 78 5.68 -2.47 10.70
N GLY A 79 5.11 -2.51 11.90
CA GLY A 79 4.06 -1.58 12.34
C GLY A 79 4.50 -0.12 12.30
N VAL A 80 5.70 0.17 12.81
CA VAL A 80 6.27 1.53 12.75
C VAL A 80 6.47 1.97 11.29
N ILE A 81 6.96 1.09 10.42
CA ILE A 81 7.13 1.36 8.99
C ILE A 81 5.78 1.67 8.33
N GLU A 82 4.77 0.82 8.55
CA GLU A 82 3.42 0.98 8.01
C GLU A 82 2.77 2.29 8.46
N LEU A 83 2.82 2.61 9.76
CA LEU A 83 2.29 3.88 10.29
C LEU A 83 3.04 5.10 9.72
N SER A 84 4.35 4.99 9.54
CA SER A 84 5.17 6.06 8.96
C SER A 84 4.81 6.30 7.49
N ILE A 85 4.61 5.24 6.71
CA ILE A 85 4.14 5.34 5.32
C ILE A 85 2.75 5.98 5.27
N GLY A 86 1.82 5.54 6.11
CA GLY A 86 0.50 6.15 6.23
C GLY A 86 0.56 7.65 6.54
N ALA A 87 1.43 8.07 7.45
CA ALA A 87 1.64 9.47 7.79
C ALA A 87 2.21 10.29 6.62
N LEU A 88 3.18 9.73 5.87
CA LEU A 88 3.73 10.38 4.67
C LEU A 88 2.67 10.59 3.60
N ILE A 89 1.81 9.58 3.38
CA ILE A 89 0.69 9.66 2.43
C ILE A 89 -0.34 10.69 2.89
N ALA A 90 -0.70 10.70 4.18
CA ALA A 90 -1.62 11.68 4.77
C ALA A 90 -1.12 13.13 4.63
N ALA A 91 0.20 13.33 4.64
CA ALA A 91 0.82 14.65 4.51
C ALA A 91 0.63 15.31 3.13
N ARG A 92 -0.07 14.66 2.18
CA ARG A 92 -0.34 15.13 0.82
C ARG A 92 -0.86 16.57 0.72
N LEU A 93 -1.70 17.02 1.66
CA LEU A 93 -2.27 18.38 1.65
C LEU A 93 -1.24 19.45 1.98
N VAL A 94 -0.31 19.14 2.88
CA VAL A 94 0.68 20.09 3.39
C VAL A 94 1.94 20.06 2.52
N ALA A 95 2.44 18.85 2.23
CA ALA A 95 3.67 18.63 1.49
C ALA A 95 3.50 17.48 0.47
N PRO A 96 3.11 17.78 -0.79
CA PRO A 96 2.94 16.76 -1.83
C PRO A 96 4.19 15.90 -2.09
N ARG A 97 5.39 16.44 -1.86
CA ARG A 97 6.64 15.67 -1.95
C ARG A 97 6.73 14.53 -0.93
N LEU A 98 6.22 14.71 0.29
CA LEU A 98 6.21 13.65 1.31
C LEU A 98 5.30 12.51 0.89
N ALA A 99 4.13 12.84 0.36
CA ALA A 99 3.18 11.85 -0.16
C ALA A 99 3.72 11.07 -1.37
N PHE A 100 4.57 11.69 -2.20
CA PHE A 100 5.27 10.98 -3.27
C PHE A 100 6.18 9.88 -2.71
N PHE A 101 7.02 10.19 -1.71
CA PHE A 101 7.86 9.18 -1.08
C PHE A 101 7.03 8.14 -0.31
N GLY A 102 5.94 8.55 0.36
CA GLY A 102 4.99 7.63 0.97
C GLY A 102 4.42 6.64 -0.04
N GLY A 103 4.00 7.11 -1.22
CA GLY A 103 3.51 6.25 -2.30
C GLY A 103 4.57 5.29 -2.85
N LEU A 104 5.82 5.72 -3.00
CA LEU A 104 6.91 4.85 -3.44
C LEU A 104 7.27 3.78 -2.41
N LEU A 105 7.37 4.16 -1.13
CA LEU A 105 7.61 3.23 -0.03
C LEU A 105 6.47 2.22 0.10
N SER A 106 5.23 2.69 -0.04
CA SER A 106 4.02 1.86 -0.08
C SER A 106 4.08 0.84 -1.23
N ALA A 107 4.42 1.28 -2.44
CA ALA A 107 4.59 0.39 -3.58
C ALA A 107 5.70 -0.65 -3.33
N GLY A 108 6.83 -0.25 -2.75
CA GLY A 108 7.91 -1.18 -2.39
C GLY A 108 7.48 -2.23 -1.37
N LEU A 109 6.73 -1.84 -0.35
CA LEU A 109 6.18 -2.75 0.66
C LEU A 109 5.21 -3.75 0.03
N PHE A 110 4.23 -3.30 -0.78
CA PHE A 110 3.30 -4.23 -1.42
C PHE A 110 3.97 -5.12 -2.46
N LEU A 111 4.99 -4.63 -3.17
CA LEU A 111 5.80 -5.47 -4.06
C LEU A 111 6.50 -6.59 -3.28
N MET A 112 7.02 -6.27 -2.10
CA MET A 112 7.58 -7.27 -1.19
C MET A 112 6.51 -8.29 -0.78
N THR A 113 5.30 -7.85 -0.43
CA THR A 113 4.19 -8.75 -0.10
C THR A 113 3.76 -9.62 -1.28
N GLN A 114 3.78 -9.10 -2.51
CA GLN A 114 3.50 -9.90 -3.72
C GLN A 114 4.53 -11.01 -3.93
N SER A 115 5.80 -10.80 -3.55
CA SER A 115 6.78 -11.90 -3.56
C SER A 115 6.38 -13.04 -2.61
N MET A 116 5.74 -12.72 -1.48
CA MET A 116 5.27 -13.71 -0.51
C MET A 116 4.07 -14.50 -1.01
N LEU A 117 3.25 -13.94 -1.90
CA LEU A 117 2.16 -14.67 -2.55
C LEU A 117 2.69 -15.88 -3.33
N LEU A 118 3.86 -15.74 -3.95
CA LEU A 118 4.51 -16.78 -4.74
C LEU A 118 5.30 -17.78 -3.87
N SER A 119 5.87 -17.32 -2.75
CA SER A 119 6.74 -18.16 -1.91
C SER A 119 6.03 -18.85 -0.75
N THR A 120 4.86 -18.36 -0.33
CA THR A 120 4.15 -18.92 0.83
C THR A 120 3.47 -20.24 0.45
N PRO A 121 3.81 -21.37 1.12
CA PRO A 121 3.18 -22.66 0.86
C PRO A 121 1.66 -22.59 1.03
N GLY A 122 0.92 -23.07 0.03
CA GLY A 122 -0.54 -23.06 0.05
C GLY A 122 -1.21 -21.70 -0.20
N ALA A 123 -0.44 -20.64 -0.46
CA ALA A 123 -1.01 -19.37 -0.91
C ALA A 123 -1.56 -19.49 -2.35
N LEU A 124 -0.79 -20.11 -3.24
CA LEU A 124 -1.24 -20.53 -4.56
C LEU A 124 -1.15 -22.06 -4.66
N ASP A 125 -2.29 -22.70 -4.89
CA ASP A 125 -2.41 -24.15 -5.07
C ASP A 125 -2.93 -24.43 -6.47
N LEU A 126 -2.02 -24.45 -7.45
CA LEU A 126 -2.33 -24.72 -8.86
C LEU A 126 -2.90 -26.13 -9.11
N SER A 127 -2.81 -27.02 -8.13
CA SER A 127 -3.40 -28.37 -8.21
C SER A 127 -4.90 -28.35 -7.96
N LYS A 128 -5.41 -27.33 -7.27
CA LYS A 128 -6.83 -27.06 -7.10
C LYS A 128 -7.25 -26.17 -8.26
N GLY A 129 -8.24 -26.63 -9.05
CA GLY A 129 -8.67 -25.97 -10.28
C GLY A 129 -8.92 -24.46 -10.12
N LEU A 130 -8.97 -23.72 -11.24
CA LEU A 130 -8.87 -22.24 -11.30
C LEU A 130 -9.66 -21.45 -10.23
N LEU A 131 -10.85 -21.91 -9.82
CA LEU A 131 -11.69 -21.24 -8.81
C LEU A 131 -11.20 -21.40 -7.36
N TYR A 132 -10.29 -22.33 -7.09
CA TYR A 132 -9.77 -22.66 -5.76
C TYR A 132 -8.24 -22.52 -5.68
N VAL A 133 -7.66 -21.84 -6.67
CA VAL A 133 -6.21 -21.67 -6.81
C VAL A 133 -5.60 -20.83 -5.69
N VAL A 134 -6.40 -20.00 -5.01
CA VAL A 134 -5.94 -19.09 -3.96
C VAL A 134 -6.38 -19.59 -2.58
N GLY A 135 -5.42 -20.05 -1.78
CA GLY A 135 -5.65 -20.47 -0.39
C GLY A 135 -5.86 -19.28 0.56
N GLY A 136 -6.11 -19.55 1.85
CA GLY A 136 -6.45 -18.51 2.83
C GLY A 136 -5.40 -17.39 2.95
N ALA A 137 -4.11 -17.75 3.06
CA ALA A 137 -3.02 -16.78 3.04
C ALA A 137 -2.89 -16.07 1.68
N GLY A 138 -3.15 -16.78 0.58
CA GLY A 138 -3.14 -16.20 -0.77
C GLY A 138 -4.21 -15.14 -0.96
N GLN A 139 -5.41 -15.31 -0.39
CA GLN A 139 -6.49 -14.32 -0.49
C GLN A 139 -6.11 -13.03 0.25
N PHE A 140 -5.45 -13.17 1.40
CA PHE A 140 -4.91 -12.03 2.13
C PHE A 140 -3.85 -11.29 1.31
N LEU A 141 -2.96 -12.00 0.61
CA LEU A 141 -1.87 -11.41 -0.16
C LEU A 141 -2.30 -10.89 -1.54
N LEU A 142 -3.38 -11.43 -2.12
CA LEU A 142 -3.84 -11.07 -3.45
C LEU A 142 -4.40 -9.63 -3.50
N LYS A 143 -5.10 -9.20 -2.44
CA LYS A 143 -5.64 -7.83 -2.35
C LYS A 143 -4.55 -6.77 -2.47
N ASP A 144 -3.33 -7.09 -2.06
CA ASP A 144 -2.19 -6.17 -2.05
C ASP A 144 -1.71 -5.83 -3.46
N ALA A 145 -2.07 -6.62 -4.48
CA ALA A 145 -1.83 -6.25 -5.88
C ALA A 145 -2.59 -4.96 -6.27
N GLY A 146 -3.81 -4.79 -5.77
CA GLY A 146 -4.58 -3.56 -5.93
C GLY A 146 -3.95 -2.39 -5.18
N LEU A 147 -3.46 -2.64 -3.96
CA LEU A 147 -2.81 -1.62 -3.14
C LEU A 147 -1.47 -1.17 -3.74
N PHE A 148 -0.73 -2.08 -4.37
CA PHE A 148 0.45 -1.75 -5.17
C PHE A 148 0.10 -0.77 -6.30
N ALA A 149 -0.93 -1.07 -7.10
CA ALA A 149 -1.36 -0.20 -8.19
C ALA A 149 -1.80 1.19 -7.67
N VAL A 150 -2.60 1.24 -6.61
CA VAL A 150 -3.04 2.50 -5.98
C VAL A 150 -1.86 3.31 -5.44
N SER A 151 -0.85 2.65 -4.87
CA SER A 151 0.38 3.29 -4.39
C SER A 151 1.14 4.01 -5.51
N LEU A 152 1.28 3.37 -6.68
CA LEU A 152 1.91 3.97 -7.85
C LEU A 152 1.09 5.15 -8.40
N LEU A 153 -0.23 5.03 -8.45
CA LEU A 153 -1.13 6.11 -8.88
C LEU A 153 -1.00 7.34 -7.97
N ILE A 154 -0.98 7.12 -6.67
CA ILE A 154 -0.81 8.19 -5.68
C ILE A 154 0.58 8.82 -5.75
N ALA A 155 1.64 8.01 -5.90
CA ALA A 155 2.98 8.54 -6.10
C ALA A 155 3.04 9.45 -7.34
N SER A 156 2.50 8.99 -8.47
CA SER A 156 2.42 9.76 -9.71
C SER A 156 1.66 11.08 -9.53
N GLU A 157 0.49 11.03 -8.87
CA GLU A 157 -0.31 12.21 -8.59
C GLU A 157 0.41 13.20 -7.66
N ALA A 158 1.01 12.71 -6.58
CA ALA A 158 1.75 13.51 -5.61
C ALA A 158 2.94 14.23 -6.26
N LEU A 159 3.68 13.54 -7.15
CA LEU A 159 4.76 14.13 -7.92
C LEU A 159 4.25 15.24 -8.84
N ALA A 160 3.15 15.00 -9.56
CA ALA A 160 2.54 16.02 -10.42
C ALA A 160 2.07 17.24 -9.60
N ALA A 161 1.50 17.01 -8.42
CA ALA A 161 1.09 18.09 -7.52
C ALA A 161 2.26 18.88 -6.94
N SER A 162 3.41 18.25 -6.71
CA SER A 162 4.61 18.92 -6.22
C SER A 162 5.22 19.91 -7.22
N LYS A 163 5.01 19.68 -8.52
CA LYS A 163 5.48 20.55 -9.61
C LYS A 163 4.56 21.74 -9.88
N ARG A 164 3.34 21.72 -9.34
CA ARG A 164 2.32 22.78 -9.51
C ARG A 164 2.35 23.83 -8.40
N ARG A 165 3.19 23.64 -7.38
CA ARG A 165 3.49 24.61 -6.33
C ARG A 165 4.83 25.26 -6.63
#